data_AF-A0A968M7H8-F1
#
_entry.id   AF-A0A968M7H8-F1
#
_cell.length_a   1.000
_cell.length_b   1.000
_cell.length_c   1.000
_cell.angle_alpha   90.00
_cell.angle_beta   90.00
_cell.angle_gamma   90.00
#
_symmetry.space_group_name_H-M   'P 1'
#
loop_
_entity.id
_entity.type
_entity.pdbx_description
1 polymer ?
#
loop_
_entity_poly.entity_id
_entity_poly.type
_entity_poly.pdbx_seq_one_letter_code
_entity_poly.pdbx_strand_id
1 'polypeptide(L)'
;MGYPEAVLQDADLLQLLLPSLRADFEMLETYEYQSEDPLTCSILALGGQSDPRVPLPHLQAWQEQTNASFDSRLFPGGHFFLLDQQQEFLSALSQALQPYLQPDLRSWT
;
A
#
# COMPACT_ATOMS: atom_id res chain seq x y z
N MET A 1 -1.30 -13.83 5.23
CA MET A 1 0.01 -13.78 4.52
C MET A 1 -0.32 -13.69 3.05
N GLY A 2 0.32 -12.83 2.27
CA GLY A 2 -0.03 -12.61 0.86
C GLY A 2 0.47 -13.72 -0.09
N TYR A 3 0.88 -14.87 0.45
CA TYR A 3 1.43 -15.98 -0.33
C TYR A 3 0.31 -16.96 -0.73
N PRO A 4 0.41 -17.57 -1.93
CA PRO A 4 -0.48 -18.67 -2.31
C PRO A 4 -0.37 -19.83 -1.33
N GLU A 5 -1.48 -20.51 -1.06
CA GLU A 5 -1.56 -21.65 -0.15
C GLU A 5 -0.56 -22.76 -0.50
N ALA A 6 -0.35 -23.01 -1.80
CA ALA A 6 0.62 -24.02 -2.27
C ALA A 6 2.06 -23.73 -1.81
N VAL A 7 2.44 -22.46 -1.65
CA VAL A 7 3.76 -22.08 -1.12
C VAL A 7 3.82 -22.31 0.39
N LEU A 8 2.73 -22.05 1.11
CA LEU A 8 2.65 -22.24 2.56
C LEU A 8 2.65 -23.72 2.98
N GLN A 9 2.28 -24.62 2.07
CA GLN A 9 2.24 -26.07 2.31
C GLN A 9 3.55 -26.78 1.93
N ASP A 10 4.50 -26.09 1.30
CA ASP A 10 5.79 -26.64 0.88
C ASP A 10 6.91 -26.16 1.82
N ALA A 11 7.42 -27.09 2.63
CA ALA A 11 8.44 -26.79 3.64
C ALA A 11 9.79 -26.40 3.04
N ASP A 12 10.14 -26.88 1.85
CA ASP A 12 11.42 -26.59 1.20
C ASP A 12 11.37 -25.18 0.58
N LEU A 13 10.24 -24.82 -0.03
CA LEU A 13 10.00 -23.45 -0.51
C LEU A 13 9.96 -22.45 0.64
N LEU A 14 9.31 -22.79 1.76
CA LEU A 14 9.32 -21.93 2.95
C LEU A 14 10.73 -21.75 3.50
N GLN A 15 11.54 -22.80 3.60
CA GLN A 15 12.93 -22.69 4.07
C GLN A 15 13.76 -21.74 3.20
N LEU A 16 13.51 -21.71 1.89
CA LEU A 16 14.19 -20.79 0.98
C LEU A 16 13.74 -19.33 1.17
N LEU A 17 12.45 -19.09 1.45
CA LEU A 17 11.88 -17.74 1.57
C LEU A 17 12.05 -17.12 2.96
N LEU A 18 12.09 -17.93 4.01
CA LEU A 18 12.13 -17.48 5.41
C LEU A 18 13.28 -16.52 5.73
N PRO A 19 14.52 -16.70 5.23
CA PRO A 19 15.61 -15.76 5.49
C PRO A 19 15.29 -14.34 4.98
N SER A 20 14.82 -14.21 3.74
CA SER A 20 14.45 -12.91 3.16
C SER A 20 13.26 -12.29 3.87
N LEU A 21 12.22 -13.10 4.16
CA LEU A 21 11.05 -12.62 4.90
C LEU A 21 11.42 -12.08 6.28
N ARG A 22 12.30 -12.77 7.01
CA ARG A 22 12.76 -12.31 8.32
C ARG A 22 13.51 -10.99 8.21
N ALA A 23 14.38 -10.84 7.22
CA ALA A 23 15.10 -9.58 7.00
C ALA A 23 14.15 -8.42 6.68
N ASP A 24 13.10 -8.67 5.87
CA ASP A 24 12.10 -7.65 5.55
C ASP A 24 11.29 -7.24 6.80
N PHE A 25 10.89 -8.21 7.64
CA PHE A 25 10.21 -7.91 8.90
C PHE A 25 11.12 -7.20 9.91
N GLU A 26 12.39 -7.59 10.01
CA GLU A 26 13.36 -6.93 10.88
C GLU A 26 13.55 -5.46 10.45
N MET A 27 13.68 -5.18 9.16
CA MET A 27 13.76 -3.81 8.63
C MET A 27 12.50 -3.01 8.98
N LEU A 28 11.31 -3.60 8.82
CA LEU A 28 10.04 -2.95 9.12
C LEU A 28 9.87 -2.66 10.62
N GLU A 29 10.21 -3.62 11.48
CA GLU A 29 10.03 -3.54 12.94
C GLU A 29 11.06 -2.62 13.61
N THR A 30 12.26 -2.50 13.02
CA THR A 30 13.34 -1.65 13.54
C THR A 30 13.39 -0.27 12.88
N TYR A 31 12.47 0.04 11.96
CA TYR A 31 12.38 1.35 11.35
C TYR A 31 12.01 2.42 12.39
N GLU A 32 12.93 3.35 12.61
CA GLU A 32 12.68 4.57 13.38
C GLU A 32 12.52 5.76 12.42
N TYR A 33 11.30 6.32 12.39
CA TYR A 33 11.01 7.50 11.58
C TYR A 33 11.85 8.69 12.02
N GLN A 34 12.51 9.33 11.06
CA GLN A 34 13.18 10.61 11.23
C GLN A 34 12.37 11.66 10.50
N SER A 35 12.00 12.72 11.20
CA SER A 35 11.19 13.80 10.61
C SER A 35 11.97 14.51 9.51
N GLU A 36 11.32 14.67 8.36
CA GLU A 36 11.82 15.42 7.20
C GLU A 36 10.77 16.45 6.75
N ASP A 37 11.14 17.33 5.81
CA ASP A 37 10.20 18.27 5.22
C ASP A 37 9.08 17.51 4.47
N PRO A 38 7.80 17.92 4.60
CA PRO A 38 6.71 17.25 3.91
C PRO A 38 6.86 17.27 2.39
N LEU A 39 6.42 16.21 1.74
CA LEU A 39 6.47 16.05 0.29
C LEU A 39 5.69 17.16 -0.43
N THR A 40 6.09 17.46 -1.66
CA THR A 40 5.40 18.44 -2.53
C THR A 40 4.41 17.78 -3.50
N CYS A 41 4.27 16.46 -3.45
CA CYS A 41 3.33 15.69 -4.26
C CYS A 41 2.08 15.31 -3.44
N SER A 42 0.98 15.09 -4.15
CA SER A 42 -0.28 14.67 -3.50
C SER A 42 -0.19 13.22 -3.02
N ILE A 43 -0.80 12.93 -1.87
CA ILE A 43 -0.82 11.59 -1.27
C ILE A 43 -2.25 11.07 -1.23
N LEU A 44 -2.44 9.84 -1.70
CA LEU A 44 -3.67 9.06 -1.52
C LEU A 44 -3.35 7.85 -0.64
N ALA A 45 -3.89 7.82 0.58
CA ALA A 45 -3.70 6.71 1.52
C ALA A 45 -4.89 5.73 1.47
N LEU A 46 -4.62 4.46 1.15
CA LEU A 46 -5.66 3.43 0.96
C LEU A 46 -5.48 2.32 2.00
N GLY A 47 -6.57 1.92 2.68
CA GLY A 47 -6.51 0.92 3.75
C GLY A 47 -7.72 -0.03 3.79
N GLY A 48 -7.56 -1.15 4.49
CA GLY A 48 -8.65 -2.09 4.76
C GLY A 48 -9.40 -1.71 6.04
N GLN A 49 -10.73 -1.67 5.99
CA GLN A 49 -11.58 -1.27 7.12
C GLN A 49 -11.42 -2.18 8.35
N SER A 50 -11.07 -3.45 8.12
CA SER A 50 -10.88 -4.45 9.17
C SER A 50 -9.41 -4.84 9.35
N ASP A 51 -8.46 -4.02 8.88
CA ASP A 51 -7.03 -4.26 9.14
C ASP A 51 -6.65 -3.79 10.55
N PRO A 52 -6.35 -4.70 11.50
CA PRO A 52 -5.94 -4.30 12.85
C PRO A 52 -4.55 -3.66 12.89
N ARG A 53 -3.74 -3.80 11.83
CA ARG A 53 -2.37 -3.28 11.78
C ARG A 53 -2.33 -1.80 11.42
N VAL A 54 -3.32 -1.31 10.67
CA VAL A 54 -3.40 0.06 10.17
C VAL A 54 -4.79 0.63 10.45
N PRO A 55 -5.04 1.10 11.69
CA PRO A 55 -6.31 1.77 12.00
C PRO A 55 -6.41 3.11 11.28
N LEU A 56 -7.64 3.61 11.08
CA LEU A 56 -7.90 4.86 10.36
C LEU A 56 -7.04 6.06 10.79
N PRO A 57 -6.77 6.31 12.10
CA PRO A 57 -5.91 7.41 12.50
C PRO A 57 -4.48 7.32 11.95
N HIS A 58 -3.92 6.10 11.81
CA HIS A 58 -2.59 5.92 11.23
C HIS A 58 -2.61 6.20 9.72
N LEU A 59 -3.71 5.83 9.05
CA LEU A 59 -3.91 6.15 7.64
C LEU A 59 -4.03 7.68 7.42
N GLN A 60 -4.75 8.36 8.31
CA GLN A 60 -4.95 9.82 8.25
C GLN A 60 -3.67 10.61 8.59
N ALA A 61 -2.78 10.08 9.43
CA ALA A 61 -1.50 10.73 9.77
C ALA A 61 -0.60 10.99 8.54
N TRP A 62 -0.82 10.30 7.43
CA TRP A 62 -0.16 10.59 6.15
C TRP A 62 -0.42 12.01 5.63
N GLN A 63 -1.48 12.69 6.09
CA GLN A 63 -1.72 14.09 5.80
C GLN A 63 -0.52 14.98 6.22
N GLU A 64 0.16 14.63 7.31
CA GLU A 64 1.31 15.38 7.84
C GLU A 64 2.56 15.25 6.95
N GLN A 65 2.57 14.30 6.02
CA GLN A 65 3.72 13.97 5.18
C GLN A 65 3.68 14.68 3.81
N THR A 66 2.71 15.56 3.57
CA THR A 66 2.63 16.36 2.34
C THR A 66 2.15 17.79 2.58
N ASN A 67 2.71 18.74 1.82
CA ASN A 67 2.20 20.10 1.70
C ASN A 67 1.24 20.28 0.51
N ALA A 68 0.98 19.22 -0.26
CA ALA A 68 0.03 19.21 -1.36
C ALA A 68 -1.33 18.64 -0.90
N SER A 69 -2.14 18.12 -1.84
CA SER A 69 -3.42 17.51 -1.49
C SER A 69 -3.25 16.14 -0.84
N PHE A 70 -4.14 15.85 0.11
CA PHE A 70 -4.22 14.56 0.79
C PHE A 70 -5.65 14.03 0.71
N ASP A 71 -5.79 12.74 0.43
CA ASP A 71 -7.04 12.01 0.56
C ASP A 71 -6.78 10.62 1.16
N SER A 72 -7.80 10.05 1.79
CA SER A 72 -7.73 8.68 2.33
C SER A 72 -9.02 7.92 2.13
N ARG A 73 -8.92 6.61 1.86
CA ARG A 73 -10.09 5.76 1.64
C ARG A 73 -9.91 4.38 2.26
N LEU A 74 -10.96 3.93 2.93
CA LEU A 74 -11.07 2.57 3.42
C LEU A 74 -11.87 1.69 2.45
N PHE A 75 -11.44 0.44 2.31
CA PHE A 75 -12.11 -0.59 1.54
C PHE A 75 -12.61 -1.71 2.47
N PRO A 76 -13.69 -2.42 2.11
CA PRO A 76 -14.06 -3.65 2.79
C PRO A 76 -12.89 -4.65 2.79
N GLY A 77 -12.62 -5.29 3.93
CA GLY A 77 -11.55 -6.28 4.06
C GLY A 77 -10.44 -5.89 5.04
N GLY A 78 -9.48 -6.80 5.20
CA GLY A 78 -8.33 -6.64 6.09
C GLY A 78 -7.08 -6.13 5.36
N HIS A 79 -5.91 -6.53 5.82
CA HIS A 79 -4.62 -6.09 5.29
C HIS A 79 -4.43 -6.33 3.77
N PHE A 80 -5.05 -7.38 3.22
CA PHE A 80 -4.98 -7.74 1.81
C PHE A 80 -6.22 -7.29 1.01
N PHE A 81 -6.94 -6.24 1.46
CA PHE A 81 -8.17 -5.73 0.84
C PHE A 81 -8.06 -5.51 -0.68
N LEU A 82 -6.87 -5.17 -1.19
CA LEU A 82 -6.62 -4.94 -2.62
C LEU A 82 -6.83 -6.19 -3.49
N LEU A 83 -6.69 -7.39 -2.91
CA LEU A 83 -6.95 -8.66 -3.60
C LEU A 83 -8.46 -8.92 -3.70
N ASP A 84 -9.19 -8.62 -2.63
CA ASP A 84 -10.64 -8.85 -2.53
C ASP A 84 -11.46 -7.75 -3.23
N GLN A 85 -10.94 -6.53 -3.27
CA GLN A 85 -11.60 -5.31 -3.78
C GLN A 85 -10.87 -4.75 -5.01
N GLN A 86 -10.34 -5.63 -5.86
CA GLN A 86 -9.45 -5.25 -6.96
C GLN A 86 -10.09 -4.21 -7.90
N GLN A 87 -11.37 -4.37 -8.25
CA GLN A 87 -12.07 -3.49 -9.17
C GLN A 87 -12.26 -2.09 -8.57
N GLU A 88 -12.74 -2.03 -7.32
CA GLU A 88 -12.95 -0.78 -6.58
C GLU A 88 -11.63 -0.07 -6.32
N PHE A 89 -10.57 -0.82 -5.97
CA PHE A 89 -9.22 -0.30 -5.80
C PHE A 89 -8.70 0.34 -7.09
N LEU A 90 -8.76 -0.38 -8.20
CA LEU A 90 -8.31 0.13 -9.50
C LEU A 90 -9.13 1.33 -9.96
N SER A 91 -10.43 1.35 -9.70
CA SER A 91 -11.28 2.50 -10.00
C SER A 91 -10.87 3.74 -9.19
N ALA A 92 -10.63 3.58 -7.89
CA ALA A 92 -10.20 4.67 -7.02
C ALA A 92 -8.83 5.21 -7.44
N LEU A 93 -7.88 4.31 -7.73
CA LEU A 93 -6.55 4.67 -8.22
C LEU A 93 -6.63 5.43 -9.56
N SER A 94 -7.41 4.92 -10.51
CA SER A 94 -7.59 5.55 -11.83
C SER A 94 -8.19 6.95 -11.71
N GLN A 95 -9.20 7.11 -10.85
CA GLN A 95 -9.82 8.40 -10.58
C GLN A 95 -8.83 9.41 -9.98
N ALA A 96 -8.01 8.96 -9.02
CA ALA A 96 -7.01 9.80 -8.38
C ALA A 96 -5.88 10.22 -9.34
N LEU A 97 -5.53 9.36 -10.30
CA LEU A 97 -4.52 9.67 -11.30
C LEU A 97 -5.06 10.53 -12.45
N GLN A 98 -6.38 10.55 -12.69
CA GLN A 98 -7.01 11.23 -13.82
C GLN A 98 -6.57 12.69 -14.01
N PRO A 99 -6.44 13.53 -12.97
CA PRO A 99 -5.98 14.92 -13.12
C PRO A 99 -4.53 15.05 -13.59
N TYR A 100 -3.71 14.00 -13.41
CA TYR A 100 -2.27 14.00 -13.70
C TYR A 100 -1.91 13.26 -15.00
N LEU A 101 -2.87 12.52 -15.58
CA LEU A 101 -2.66 11.87 -16.87
C LEU A 101 -2.66 12.93 -17.97
N GLN A 102 -1.51 13.14 -18.61
CA GLN A 102 -1.44 13.93 -19.83
C GLN A 102 -2.19 13.21 -20.97
N PRO A 103 -2.93 13.93 -21.83
CA PRO A 103 -3.66 13.33 -22.94
C PRO A 103 -2.77 12.59 -23.98
N ASP A 104 -1.46 12.86 -24.02
CA ASP A 104 -0.60 12.49 -25.16
C ASP A 104 0.28 11.23 -24.98
N LEU A 105 0.12 10.43 -23.93
CA LEU A 105 0.89 9.18 -23.77
C LEU A 105 0.44 8.02 -24.72
N ARG A 106 -0.37 8.30 -25.74
CA ARG A 106 -0.82 7.33 -26.76
C ARG A 106 0.04 7.28 -28.03
N SER A 107 1.18 7.96 -28.10
CA SER A 107 2.09 7.86 -29.25
C SER A 107 3.35 7.05 -28.91
N TRP A 108 3.19 5.74 -28.76
CA TRP A 108 4.28 4.79 -28.96
C TRP A 108 3.85 3.88 -30.13
N THR A 109 3.96 4.40 -31.34
CA THR A 109 4.00 3.62 -32.59
C THR A 109 5.41 3.67 -33.14
#